data_AF-A0A4R4SPK1-F1
#
_entry.id   AF-A0A4R4SPK1-F1
#
_cell.length_a   1.000
_cell.length_b   1.000
_cell.length_c   1.000
_cell.angle_alpha   90.00
_cell.angle_beta   90.00
_cell.angle_gamma   90.00
#
_symmetry.space_group_name_H-M   'P 1'
#
loop_
_entity.id
_entity.type
_entity.pdbx_description
1 polymer ?
#
loop_
_entity_poly.entity_id
_entity_poly.type
_entity_poly.pdbx_seq_one_letter_code
_entity_poly.pdbx_strand_id
1 'polypeptide(L)' 'MSLEITEDKMTVVLDGKVIATGTRTGNAWHVTTWPTPLDRNSAITALSLAERVLTHGEDDPCVMEWRRELAHG' A
#
# COMPACT_ATOMS: atom_id res chain seq x y z
N MET A 1 12.89 -0.67 -4.64
CA MET A 1 11.84 -0.58 -3.60
C MET A 1 12.36 -1.22 -2.32
N SER A 2 12.11 -0.60 -1.16
CA SER A 2 12.19 -1.27 0.14
C SER A 2 10.88 -1.07 0.91
N LEU A 3 10.46 -2.10 1.64
CA LEU A 3 9.29 -2.08 2.52
C LEU A 3 9.76 -2.38 3.94
N GLU A 4 9.50 -1.43 4.84
CA GLU A 4 9.76 -1.57 6.27
C GLU A 4 8.43 -1.70 7.01
N ILE A 5 8.34 -2.66 7.94
CA ILE A 5 7.13 -2.93 8.71
C ILE A 5 7.50 -3.08 10.18
N THR A 6 6.92 -2.22 11.02
CA THR A 6 6.93 -2.31 12.48
C THR A 6 5.54 -2.73 13.00
N GLU A 7 5.35 -2.74 14.31
CA GLU A 7 4.07 -3.07 14.94
C GLU A 7 2.95 -2.07 14.56
N ASP A 8 3.31 -0.80 14.39
CA ASP A 8 2.40 0.34 14.28
C ASP A 8 2.60 1.16 12.99
N LYS A 9 3.65 0.91 12.23
CA LYS A 9 4.00 1.65 11.03
C LYS A 9 4.47 0.73 9.90
N MET A 10 4.14 1.11 8.68
CA MET A 10 4.70 0.52 7.46
C MET A 10 5.17 1.66 6.56
N THR A 11 6.32 1.50 5.91
CA THR A 11 6.85 2.53 5.00
C THR A 11 7.37 1.87 3.74
N VAL A 12 6.97 2.39 2.59
CA VAL A 12 7.56 1.98 1.31
C VAL A 12 8.41 3.10 0.73
N VAL A 13 9.61 2.74 0.32
CA VAL A 13 10.60 3.65 -0.27
C VAL A 13 10.90 3.19 -1.70
N LEU A 14 10.84 4.13 -2.64
CA LEU A 14 11.24 3.96 -4.04
C LEU A 14 12.23 5.07 -4.38
N ASP A 15 13.37 4.71 -4.97
CA ASP A 15 14.46 5.64 -5.34
C ASP A 15 14.89 6.59 -4.21
N GLY A 16 14.97 6.06 -2.98
CA GLY A 16 15.36 6.82 -1.79
C GLY A 16 14.27 7.76 -1.24
N LYS A 17 13.07 7.78 -1.84
CA LYS A 17 11.93 8.60 -1.41
C LYS A 17 10.82 7.73 -0.83
N VAL A 18 10.26 8.16 0.30
CA VAL A 18 9.02 7.56 0.84
C VAL A 18 7.87 7.88 -0.11
N ILE A 19 7.23 6.85 -0.67
CA ILE A 19 6.09 7.02 -1.60
C ILE A 19 4.74 6.73 -0.94
N ALA A 20 4.72 5.91 0.10
CA ALA A 20 3.52 5.68 0.90
C ALA A 20 3.88 5.22 2.33
N THR A 21 2.96 5.46 3.26
CA THR A 21 3.08 5.06 4.67
C THR A 21 1.77 4.43 5.13
N GLY A 22 1.85 3.35 5.90
CA GLY A 22 0.74 2.77 6.65
C GLY A 22 0.90 3.09 8.13
N THR A 23 -0.15 3.57 8.80
CA THR A 23 -0.17 3.77 10.26
C THR A 23 -1.31 3.00 10.88
N ARG A 24 -1.03 2.31 11.99
CA ARG A 24 -2.02 1.53 12.72
C ARG A 24 -2.84 2.41 13.66
N THR A 25 -4.16 2.21 13.65
CA THR A 25 -5.08 2.81 14.62
C THR A 25 -6.02 1.72 15.12
N GLY A 26 -5.81 1.27 16.36
CA GLY A 26 -6.48 0.08 16.88
C GLY A 26 -6.12 -1.17 16.08
N ASN A 27 -7.12 -1.81 15.47
CA ASN A 27 -6.94 -3.00 14.64
C ASN A 27 -6.88 -2.73 13.14
N ALA A 28 -7.00 -1.46 12.73
CA ALA A 28 -7.01 -1.07 11.33
C ALA A 28 -5.74 -0.33 10.94
N TRP A 29 -5.40 -0.40 9.65
CA TRP A 29 -4.28 0.28 9.03
C TRP A 29 -4.78 1.37 8.09
N HIS A 30 -4.21 2.56 8.21
CA HIS A 30 -4.48 3.69 7.32
C HIS A 30 -3.27 3.89 6.42
N VAL A 31 -3.45 3.71 5.11
CA VAL A 31 -2.38 3.87 4.12
C VAL A 31 -2.56 5.20 3.41
N THR A 32 -1.50 5.99 3.26
CA THR A 32 -1.57 7.33 2.66
C THR A 32 -2.09 7.35 1.22
N THR A 33 -2.02 6.22 0.52
CA THR A 33 -2.47 6.04 -0.87
C THR A 33 -3.80 5.29 -1.00
N TRP A 34 -4.47 4.97 0.12
CA TRP A 34 -5.75 4.26 0.10
C TRP A 34 -6.80 4.98 0.99
N PRO A 35 -8.05 5.14 0.53
CA PRO A 35 -9.01 6.02 1.21
C PRO A 35 -9.64 5.41 2.47
N THR A 36 -9.68 4.09 2.60
CA THR A 36 -10.37 3.40 3.70
C THR A 36 -9.40 2.67 4.63
N PRO A 37 -9.79 2.41 5.88
CA PRO A 37 -9.00 1.56 6.77
C PRO A 37 -8.94 0.12 6.22
N LEU A 38 -7.78 -0.51 6.35
CA LEU A 38 -7.49 -1.84 5.84
C LEU A 38 -7.07 -2.78 6.98
N ASP A 39 -7.19 -4.08 6.76
CA ASP A 39 -6.43 -5.05 7.55
C ASP A 39 -4.93 -4.97 7.21
N ARG A 40 -4.10 -5.70 7.97
CA ARG A 40 -2.65 -5.66 7.82
C ARG A 40 -2.17 -6.11 6.44
N ASN A 41 -2.76 -7.16 5.88
CA ASN A 41 -2.35 -7.70 4.59
C ASN A 41 -2.81 -6.79 3.46
N SER A 42 -4.06 -6.32 3.53
CA SER A 42 -4.58 -5.34 2.58
C SER A 42 -3.76 -4.04 2.58
N ALA A 43 -3.28 -3.58 3.75
CA ALA A 43 -2.37 -2.44 3.83
C ALA A 43 -1.03 -2.68 3.13
N ILE A 44 -0.45 -3.88 3.25
CA ILE A 44 0.78 -4.26 2.53
C ILE A 44 0.53 -4.28 1.02
N THR A 45 -0.61 -4.80 0.58
CA THR A 45 -1.01 -4.77 -0.83
C THR A 45 -1.17 -3.33 -1.33
N ALA A 46 -1.80 -2.44 -0.56
CA ALA A 46 -1.94 -1.02 -0.93
C ALA A 46 -0.60 -0.28 -1.02
N LEU A 47 0.38 -0.61 -0.17
CA LEU A 47 1.75 -0.08 -0.26
C LEU A 47 2.48 -0.60 -1.51
N SER A 48 2.28 -1.88 -1.85
CA SER A 48 2.87 -2.50 -3.04
C SER A 48 2.24 -1.96 -4.32
N LEU A 49 0.93 -1.71 -4.31
CA LEU A 49 0.20 -1.05 -5.38
C LEU A 49 0.74 0.36 -5.66
N ALA A 50 1.06 1.13 -4.62
CA ALA A 50 1.63 2.47 -4.78
C ALA A 50 2.97 2.46 -5.53
N GLU A 51 3.83 1.47 -5.25
CA GLU A 51 5.07 1.28 -6.00
C GLU A 51 4.77 0.89 -7.46
N ARG A 52 3.90 -0.11 -7.65
CA ARG A 52 3.58 -0.65 -8.97
C ARG A 52 3.00 0.39 -9.92
N VAL A 53 2.12 1.26 -9.42
CA VAL A 53 1.56 2.39 -10.19
C VAL A 53 2.67 3.32 -10.68
N LEU A 54 3.69 3.60 -9.85
CA LEU A 54 4.78 4.49 -10.22
C LEU A 54 5.77 3.85 -11.21
N THR A 55 5.97 2.53 -11.14
CA THR A 55 6.98 1.84 -11.97
C THR A 55 6.42 1.25 -13.26
N HIS A 56 5.14 0.86 -13.28
CA HIS A 56 4.51 0.16 -14.41
C HIS A 56 3.28 0.88 -14.96
N GLY A 57 2.77 1.89 -14.24
CA GLY A 57 1.62 2.69 -14.67
C GLY A 57 0.28 2.12 -14.23
N GLU A 58 -0.76 2.92 -14.47
CA GLU A 58 -2.15 2.66 -14.05
C GLU A 58 -2.80 1.48 -14.79
N ASP A 59 -2.38 1.23 -16.04
CA ASP A 59 -2.94 0.19 -16.90
C ASP A 59 -2.26 -1.18 -16.74
N ASP A 60 -1.31 -1.32 -15.81
CA ASP A 60 -0.67 -2.59 -15.50
C ASP A 60 -1.72 -3.59 -14.97
N PRO A 61 -1.80 -4.82 -15.50
CA PRO A 61 -2.79 -5.80 -15.06
C PRO A 61 -2.76 -6.10 -13.56
N CYS A 62 -1.58 -6.05 -12.91
CA CYS A 62 -1.49 -6.25 -11.46
C CYS A 62 -2.06 -5.05 -10.70
N VAL A 63 -1.86 -3.82 -11.19
CA VAL A 63 -2.47 -2.61 -10.60
C VAL A 63 -3.99 -2.70 -10.63
N MET A 64 -4.56 -3.10 -11.77
CA MET A 64 -6.01 -3.25 -11.91
C MET A 64 -6.57 -4.33 -10.98
N GLU A 65 -5.92 -5.49 -10.90
CA GLU A 65 -6.41 -6.58 -10.06
C GLU A 65 -6.26 -6.28 -8.57
N TRP A 66 -5.13 -5.72 -8.12
CA TRP A 66 -4.96 -5.35 -6.71
C TRP A 66 -5.93 -4.26 -6.28
N ARG A 67 -6.28 -3.30 -7.16
CA ARG A 67 -7.36 -2.36 -6.86
C ARG A 67 -8.70 -3.04 -6.67
N ARG A 68 -9.00 -4.05 -7.48
CA ARG A 68 -10.20 -4.87 -7.31
C ARG A 68 -10.15 -5.62 -5.99
N GLU A 69 -9.06 -6.31 -5.67
CA GLU A 69 -8.90 -7.03 -4.40
C GLU A 69 -9.14 -6.10 -3.20
N LEU A 70 -8.48 -4.93 -3.18
CA LEU A 70 -8.61 -3.95 -2.11
C LEU A 70 -10.00 -3.31 -2.01
N ALA A 71 -10.78 -3.29 -3.09
CA ALA A 71 -12.15 -2.78 -3.07
C ALA A 71 -13.16 -3.80 -2.50
N HIS A 72 -12.80 -5.07 -2.39
CA HIS A 72 -13.67 -6.15 -1.91
C HIS A 72 -13.18 -6.78 -0.59
N GLY A 73 -12.03 -6.33 -0.06
CA GLY A 73 -11.44 -6.75 1.20
C GLY A 73 -12.07 -6.10 2.43
#